data_AF-A0A8C6Y7Y7-F1
#
_entry.id   AF-A0A8C6Y7Y7-F1
#
_cell.length_a   1.000
_cell.length_b   1.000
_cell.length_c   1.000
_cell.angle_alpha   90.00
_cell.angle_beta   90.00
_cell.angle_gamma   90.00
#
_symmetry.space_group_name_H-M   'P 1'
#
loop_
_entity.id
_entity.type
_entity.pdbx_description
1 polymer ?
#
loop_
_entity_poly.entity_id
_entity_poly.type
_entity_poly.pdbx_seq_one_letter_code
_entity_poly.pdbx_strand_id
1 'polypeptide(L)' 'MTGNCCAPCTARKLHGHHSEQEGHDKQPKKTHLGAALKANPSGGASRAKGIVVLEKVGEETKQPNSATLHKGKMERLRS' A
#
# COMPACT_ATOMS: atom_id res chain seq x y z
N MET A 1 -15.19 18.48 -23.47
CA MET A 1 -14.18 19.13 -24.31
C MET A 1 -12.85 18.41 -24.09
N THR A 2 -12.61 17.31 -24.80
CA THR A 2 -11.38 16.51 -24.66
C THR A 2 -10.25 17.20 -25.40
N GLY A 3 -9.37 17.86 -24.65
CA GLY A 3 -8.14 18.47 -25.15
C GLY A 3 -7.02 17.44 -25.25
N ASN A 4 -7.05 16.60 -26.27
CA ASN A 4 -5.87 15.84 -26.67
C ASN A 4 -5.58 16.13 -28.15
N CYS A 5 -4.41 16.72 -28.39
CA CYS A 5 -4.03 17.22 -29.70
C CYS A 5 -3.65 16.05 -30.63
N CYS A 6 -4.42 15.88 -31.70
CA CYS A 6 -4.18 14.93 -32.78
C CYS A 6 -3.14 15.48 -33.79
N ALA A 7 -1.87 15.58 -33.39
CA ALA A 7 -0.78 15.97 -34.29
C ALA A 7 0.41 15.01 -34.16
N PRO A 8 1.09 14.61 -35.25
CA PRO A 8 2.12 13.55 -35.24
C PRO A 8 3.37 13.85 -34.39
N CYS A 9 3.49 15.04 -33.81
CA CYS A 9 4.57 15.44 -32.90
C CYS A 9 4.16 15.44 -31.41
N THR A 10 2.99 14.92 -31.02
CA THR A 10 2.46 15.01 -29.65
C THR A 10 2.86 13.85 -28.72
N ALA A 11 3.61 12.85 -29.21
CA ALA A 11 4.01 11.69 -28.41
C ALA A 11 4.74 12.05 -27.10
N ARG A 12 5.68 13.02 -27.13
CA ARG A 12 6.38 13.50 -25.92
C ARG A 12 5.45 14.19 -24.92
N LYS A 13 4.49 14.97 -25.41
CA LYS A 13 3.50 15.65 -24.56
C LYS A 13 2.56 14.65 -23.89
N LEU A 14 2.10 13.65 -24.65
CA LEU A 14 1.27 12.57 -24.12
C LEU A 14 2.01 11.74 -23.07
N HIS A 15 3.30 11.46 -23.29
CA HIS A 15 4.13 10.75 -22.32
C HIS A 15 4.32 11.56 -21.02
N GLY A 16 4.63 12.86 -21.14
CA GLY A 16 4.74 13.74 -19.96
C GLY A 16 3.45 13.82 -19.16
N HIS A 17 2.31 13.98 -19.84
CA HIS A 17 0.99 13.98 -19.19
C HIS A 17 0.66 12.63 -18.53
N HIS A 18 1.04 11.50 -19.14
CA HIS A 18 0.86 10.18 -18.54
C HIS A 18 1.67 10.04 -17.25
N SER A 19 2.95 10.44 -17.26
CA SER A 19 3.80 10.41 -16.06
C SER A 19 3.27 11.31 -14.93
N GLU A 20 2.73 12.48 -15.25
CA GLU A 20 2.08 13.35 -14.26
C GLU A 20 0.80 12.72 -13.68
N GLN A 21 0.00 12.05 -14.50
CA GLN A 21 -1.21 11.34 -14.06
C GLN A 21 -0.89 10.12 -13.18
N GLU A 22 0.11 9.32 -13.56
CA GLU A 22 0.62 8.22 -12.72
C GLU A 22 1.14 8.72 -11.38
N GLY A 23 1.74 9.92 -11.38
CA GLY A 23 2.15 10.65 -10.18
C GLY A 23 1.01 11.21 -9.33
N HIS A 24 -0.26 11.03 -9.68
CA HIS A 24 -1.41 11.36 -8.82
C HIS A 24 -2.00 10.11 -8.15
N ASP A 25 -1.88 8.96 -8.80
CA ASP A 25 -2.47 7.70 -8.34
C ASP A 25 -1.73 7.05 -7.16
N LYS A 26 -2.50 6.48 -6.21
CA LYS A 26 -1.95 5.95 -4.93
C LYS A 26 -1.20 4.64 -5.08
N GLN A 27 -1.55 3.83 -6.08
CA GLN A 27 -0.95 2.52 -6.35
C GLN A 27 0.45 2.63 -6.97
N PRO A 28 0.65 3.33 -8.11
CA PRO A 28 1.97 3.48 -8.72
C PRO A 28 2.97 4.16 -7.76
N LYS A 29 2.52 5.12 -6.94
CA LYS A 29 3.35 5.74 -5.89
C LYS A 29 3.88 4.74 -4.86
N LYS A 30 3.05 3.81 -4.38
CA LYS A 30 3.47 2.82 -3.38
C LYS A 30 4.53 1.87 -3.92
N THR A 31 4.47 1.56 -5.22
CA THR A 31 5.45 0.73 -5.92
C THR A 31 6.74 1.49 -6.19
N HIS A 32 6.66 2.71 -6.75
CA HIS A 32 7.84 3.51 -7.14
C HIS A 32 8.60 4.07 -5.94
N LEU A 33 7.92 4.42 -4.85
CA LEU A 33 8.58 4.93 -3.62
C LEU A 33 9.18 3.81 -2.76
N GLY A 34 9.07 2.54 -3.18
CA GLY A 34 9.61 1.40 -2.43
C GLY A 34 8.98 1.21 -1.05
N ALA A 35 7.84 1.86 -0.78
CA ALA A 35 7.10 1.74 0.48
C ALA A 35 6.74 0.28 0.77
N ALA A 36 6.53 -0.49 -0.31
CA ALA A 36 6.21 -1.89 -0.23
C ALA A 36 7.32 -2.79 0.37
N LEU A 37 8.58 -2.33 0.33
CA LEU A 37 9.74 -3.06 0.84
C LEU A 37 10.24 -2.48 2.16
N LYS A 38 10.20 -1.15 2.31
CA LYS A 38 10.83 -0.44 3.44
C LYS A 38 9.92 -0.23 4.64
N ALA A 39 8.65 0.11 4.40
CA ALA A 39 7.70 0.46 5.46
C ALA A 39 6.68 -0.66 5.73
N ASN A 40 6.55 -1.61 4.81
CA ASN A 40 5.67 -2.76 4.98
C ASN A 40 6.24 -3.71 6.03
N PRO A 41 5.45 -4.10 7.04
CA PRO A 41 5.88 -5.04 8.06
C PRO A 41 6.37 -6.39 7.51
N SER A 42 5.86 -6.85 6.35
CA SER A 42 6.30 -8.08 5.65
C SER A 42 7.38 -7.91 4.60
N GLY A 43 7.90 -6.70 4.41
CA GLY A 43 8.91 -6.44 3.38
C GLY A 43 8.47 -6.91 1.98
N GLY A 44 7.16 -6.97 1.70
CA GLY A 44 6.61 -7.43 0.43
C GLY A 44 6.30 -8.94 0.34
N ALA A 45 6.54 -9.72 1.40
CA ALA A 45 6.20 -11.15 1.42
C ALA A 45 4.71 -11.40 1.75
N SER A 46 4.15 -12.48 1.18
CA SER A 46 2.79 -12.95 1.48
C SER A 46 2.66 -13.60 2.86
N ARG A 47 3.75 -14.13 3.40
CA ARG A 47 3.80 -14.77 4.73
C ARG A 47 5.15 -14.52 5.40
N ALA A 48 5.13 -14.32 6.73
CA ALA A 48 6.34 -14.21 7.54
C ALA A 48 6.69 -15.57 8.18
N LYS A 49 7.98 -15.93 8.19
CA LYS A 49 8.48 -17.08 8.95
C LYS A 49 8.77 -16.65 10.40
N GLY A 50 8.43 -17.49 11.37
CA GLY A 50 8.74 -17.25 12.78
C GLY A 50 7.95 -16.11 13.41
N ILE A 51 6.68 -16.37 13.75
CA ILE A 51 5.83 -15.43 14.48
C ILE A 51 5.81 -15.85 15.95
N VAL A 52 6.38 -15.03 16.82
CA VAL A 52 6.25 -15.20 18.28
C VAL A 52 5.03 -14.40 18.72
N VAL A 53 4.07 -15.07 19.38
CA VAL A 53 2.92 -14.40 20.00
C VAL A 53 3.36 -13.93 21.38
N LEU A 54 3.40 -12.62 21.61
CA LEU A 54 3.79 -12.07 22.91
C LEU A 54 2.60 -11.97 23.87
N GLU A 55 1.45 -11.47 23.40
CA GLU A 55 0.27 -11.25 24.26
C GLU A 55 -1.04 -11.36 23.47
N LYS A 56 -2.11 -11.83 24.13
CA LYS A 56 -3.50 -11.74 23.65
C LYS A 56 -4.08 -10.40 24.09
N VAL A 57 -4.60 -9.62 23.15
CA VAL A 57 -5.20 -8.30 23.39
C VAL A 57 -6.66 -8.34 22.95
N GLY A 58 -7.58 -8.02 23.84
CA GLY A 58 -8.97 -7.75 23.47
C GLY A 58 -9.11 -6.31 22.99
N GLU A 59 -9.54 -6.11 21.76
CA GLU A 59 -9.91 -4.79 21.24
C GLU A 59 -11.42 -4.76 21.04
N GLU A 60 -12.08 -3.78 21.65
CA GLU A 60 -13.51 -3.55 21.44
C GLU A 60 -13.75 -3.02 20.02
N THR A 61 -14.75 -3.57 19.34
CA THR A 61 -15.08 -3.13 18.00
C THR A 61 -15.62 -1.70 18.00
N LYS A 62 -15.38 -0.96 16.91
CA LYS A 62 -15.92 0.40 16.75
C LYS A 62 -17.44 0.37 16.75
N GLN A 63 -18.04 1.00 17.76
CA GLN A 63 -19.47 1.28 17.90
C GLN A 63 -20.17 1.51 16.54
N PRO A 64 -21.38 0.94 16.31
CA PRO A 64 -22.37 0.51 17.30
C PRO A 64 -22.34 -0.99 17.67
N ASN A 65 -21.31 -1.73 17.25
CA ASN A 65 -21.17 -3.16 17.55
C ASN A 65 -20.51 -3.37 18.93
N SER A 66 -21.03 -4.31 19.72
CA SER A 66 -20.58 -4.62 21.08
C SER A 66 -19.62 -5.82 21.16
N ALA A 67 -19.04 -6.24 20.03
CA ALA A 67 -18.22 -7.44 19.98
C ALA A 67 -16.77 -7.16 20.44
N THR A 68 -16.14 -8.16 21.05
CA THR A 68 -14.71 -8.10 21.42
C THR A 68 -13.89 -8.90 20.43
N LEU A 69 -12.98 -8.23 19.71
CA LEU A 69 -12.04 -8.90 18.82
C LEU A 69 -10.80 -9.31 19.60
N HIS A 70 -10.56 -10.62 19.67
CA HIS A 70 -9.35 -11.18 20.24
C HIS A 70 -8.21 -11.04 19.22
N LYS A 71 -7.34 -10.07 19.43
CA LYS A 71 -6.11 -9.84 18.67
C LYS A 71 -4.93 -10.46 19.40
N GLY A 72 -3.86 -10.75 18.66
CA GLY A 72 -2.58 -11.14 19.24
C GLY A 72 -1.51 -10.16 18.78
N LYS A 73 -0.69 -9.65 19.70
CA LYS A 73 0.54 -8.95 19.32
C LYS A 73 1.54 -9.99 18.83
N MET A 74 1.99 -9.80 17.60
CA MET A 74 2.86 -10.72 16.88
C MET A 74 4.16 -10.01 16.56
N GLU A 75 5.27 -10.54 17.07
CA GLU A 75 6.62 -10.13 16.68
C GLU A 75 7.17 -11.14 15.68
N ARG A 76 7.93 -10.63 14.71
CA ARG A 76 8.61 -11.46 13.72
C ARG A 76 10.05 -11.62 14.14
N LEU A 77 10.55 -12.83 14.01
CA LEU A 77 11.99 -13.02 14.00
C LEU A 77 12.58 -12.29 12.78
N ARG A 78 13.56 -11.41 13.02
CA ARG A 78 14.34 -10.81 11.93
C ARG A 78 15.17 -11.95 11.30
N SER A 79 15.06 -12.11 9.97
CA SER A 79 15.97 -12.99 9.22
C SER A 79 17.38 -12.44 9.21
#